data_AF-A0A170YR15-F1
#
_entry.id   AF-A0A170YR15-F1
#
_cell.length_a   1.000
_cell.length_b   1.000
_cell.length_c   1.000
_cell.angle_alpha   90.00
_cell.angle_beta   90.00
_cell.angle_gamma   90.00
#
_symmetry.space_group_name_H-M   'P 1'
#
loop_
_entity.id
_entity.type
_entity.pdbx_description
1 polymer ?
#
loop_
_entity_poly.entity_id
_entity_poly.type
_entity_poly.pdbx_seq_one_letter_code
_entity_poly.pdbx_strand_id
1 'polypeptide(L)'
;IMFGVSVNKNIPSPLDPPENLIRIRLTCTLLDTCGKFFTHGDVKTKLPYFLTYFQCYFWSKKSASCWNNENKFPVYAQYQLEDCIEKNCPNVKLYSSYSESINAVKNLQEQLILEYNIKQVV
;
A
#
# COMPACT_ATOMS: atom_id res chain seq x y z
N ILE A 1 -13.04 1.64 -7.60
CA ILE A 1 -12.17 2.35 -8.59
C ILE A 1 -10.72 2.10 -8.21
N MET A 2 -9.97 1.38 -9.04
CA MET A 2 -8.51 1.36 -8.94
C MET A 2 -7.99 2.51 -9.79
N PHE A 3 -7.46 3.56 -9.16
CA PHE A 3 -7.04 4.82 -9.78
C PHE A 3 -5.86 4.66 -10.77
N GLY A 4 -6.08 3.95 -11.87
CA GLY A 4 -5.05 3.61 -12.86
C GLY A 4 -4.05 2.56 -12.39
N VAL A 5 -4.38 1.74 -11.39
CA VAL A 5 -3.54 0.59 -10.95
C VAL A 5 -4.16 -0.69 -11.49
N SER A 6 -3.35 -1.57 -12.08
CA SER A 6 -3.80 -2.87 -12.57
C SER A 6 -3.58 -3.94 -11.50
N VAL A 7 -4.60 -4.78 -11.22
CA VAL A 7 -4.43 -5.99 -10.37
C VAL A 7 -3.67 -7.08 -11.12
N ASN A 8 -3.76 -7.05 -12.46
CA ASN A 8 -3.15 -8.05 -13.29
C ASN A 8 -1.66 -7.72 -13.44
N LYS A 9 -0.82 -8.51 -12.74
CA LYS A 9 0.65 -8.40 -12.80
C LYS A 9 1.21 -8.47 -14.22
N ASN A 10 0.51 -9.11 -15.14
CA ASN A 10 0.96 -9.31 -16.52
C ASN A 10 0.62 -8.11 -17.41
N ILE A 11 -0.22 -7.18 -16.95
CA ILE A 11 -0.64 -6.01 -17.71
C ILE A 11 -0.32 -4.76 -16.88
N PRO A 12 0.87 -4.16 -17.07
CA PRO A 12 1.19 -2.91 -16.42
C PRO A 12 0.26 -1.81 -16.92
N SER A 13 -0.21 -0.98 -15.99
CA SER A 13 -1.02 0.18 -16.33
C SER A 13 -0.15 1.26 -16.98
N PRO A 14 -0.55 1.87 -18.10
CA PRO A 14 0.16 3.00 -18.69
C PRO A 14 0.34 4.18 -17.71
N LEU A 15 -0.59 4.32 -16.75
CA LEU A 15 -0.58 5.39 -15.73
C LEU A 15 0.23 5.01 -14.47
N ASP A 16 0.70 3.77 -14.37
CA ASP A 16 1.52 3.30 -13.26
C ASP A 16 2.51 2.20 -13.69
N PRO A 17 3.47 2.50 -14.59
CA PRO A 17 4.49 1.54 -15.02
C PRO A 17 5.31 1.03 -13.83
N PRO A 18 5.78 -0.24 -13.81
CA PRO A 18 6.45 -0.85 -12.66
C PRO A 18 7.63 -0.06 -12.08
N GLU A 19 8.40 0.62 -12.92
CA GLU A 19 9.57 1.41 -12.53
C GLU A 19 9.21 2.78 -11.96
N ASN A 20 7.99 3.26 -12.22
CA ASN A 20 7.52 4.53 -11.69
C ASN A 20 7.10 4.37 -10.23
N LEU A 21 7.89 4.92 -9.31
CA LEU A 21 7.66 4.87 -7.86
C LEU A 21 7.12 6.18 -7.29
N ILE A 22 6.68 7.13 -8.14
CA ILE A 22 6.26 8.47 -7.69
C ILE A 22 5.10 8.42 -6.68
N ARG A 23 4.19 7.45 -6.80
CA ARG A 23 3.05 7.29 -5.89
C ARG A 23 3.49 6.93 -4.47
N ILE A 24 4.53 6.11 -4.33
CA ILE A 24 5.14 5.82 -3.01
C ILE A 24 5.67 7.12 -2.41
N ARG A 25 6.44 7.87 -3.20
CA ARG A 25 7.02 9.14 -2.77
C ARG A 25 5.95 10.15 -2.34
N LEU A 26 4.95 10.38 -3.19
CA LEU A 26 3.86 11.32 -2.91
C LEU A 26 3.07 10.93 -1.65
N THR A 27 2.78 9.64 -1.49
CA THR A 27 2.06 9.15 -0.31
C THR A 27 2.86 9.42 0.97
N CYS A 28 4.15 9.09 0.97
CA CYS A 28 5.01 9.35 2.13
C CYS A 28 5.15 10.86 2.40
N THR A 29 5.31 11.69 1.37
CA THR A 29 5.36 13.16 1.52
C THR A 29 4.09 13.72 2.13
N LEU A 30 2.91 13.22 1.73
CA LEU A 30 1.64 13.64 2.33
C LEU A 30 1.55 13.20 3.80
N LEU A 31 1.86 11.93 4.09
CA LEU A 31 1.84 11.41 5.47
C LEU A 31 2.84 12.15 6.38
N ASP A 32 4.02 12.50 5.89
CA ASP A 32 4.98 13.30 6.65
C ASP A 32 4.49 14.72 6.95
N THR A 33 3.64 15.26 6.06
CA THR A 33 3.10 16.61 6.20
C THR A 33 1.90 16.63 7.14
N CYS A 34 0.97 15.68 6.99
CA CYS A 34 -0.32 15.72 7.68
C CYS A 34 -0.69 14.46 8.50
N GLY A 35 0.10 13.40 8.45
CA GLY A 35 -0.19 12.12 9.11
C GLY A 35 -0.42 12.23 10.61
N LYS A 36 0.32 13.11 11.29
CA LYS A 36 0.15 13.39 12.72
C LYS A 36 -1.21 13.98 13.11
N PHE A 37 -1.98 14.51 12.15
CA PHE A 37 -3.31 15.07 12.40
C PHE A 37 -4.42 14.02 12.27
N PHE A 38 -4.11 12.80 11.85
CA PHE A 38 -5.05 11.69 11.70
C PHE A 38 -5.32 10.97 13.04
N THR A 39 -5.60 11.73 14.09
CA THR A 39 -5.73 11.26 15.47
C THR A 39 -7.16 11.13 15.98
N HIS A 40 -8.15 11.61 15.22
CA HIS A 40 -9.55 11.73 15.68
C HIS A 40 -10.56 11.09 14.74
N GLY A 41 -11.68 10.65 15.34
CA GLY A 41 -12.85 10.10 14.65
C GLY A 41 -12.53 8.93 13.71
N ASP A 42 -13.32 8.82 12.66
CA ASP A 42 -13.16 7.81 11.59
C ASP A 42 -11.79 7.85 10.90
N VAL A 43 -11.09 8.98 10.92
CA VAL A 43 -9.80 9.10 10.23
C VAL A 43 -8.75 8.25 10.93
N LYS A 44 -8.79 8.17 12.27
CA LYS A 44 -7.90 7.30 13.05
C LYS A 44 -8.12 5.81 12.73
N THR A 45 -9.35 5.40 12.44
CA THR A 45 -9.67 4.00 12.10
C THR A 45 -9.40 3.69 10.63
N LYS A 46 -9.63 4.66 9.73
CA LYS A 46 -9.42 4.49 8.28
C LYS A 46 -7.95 4.56 7.85
N LEU A 47 -7.08 5.26 8.60
CA LEU A 47 -5.66 5.34 8.28
C LEU A 47 -4.97 3.96 8.25
N PRO A 48 -5.14 3.08 9.26
CA PRO A 48 -4.67 1.70 9.18
C PRO A 48 -5.17 0.95 7.93
N TYR A 49 -6.43 1.14 7.52
CA TYR A 49 -6.96 0.51 6.31
C TYR A 49 -6.22 0.98 5.06
N PHE A 50 -6.02 2.29 4.93
CA PHE A 50 -5.24 2.86 3.83
C PHE A 50 -3.82 2.29 3.81
N LEU A 51 -3.15 2.19 4.96
CA LEU A 51 -1.79 1.68 5.05
C LEU A 51 -1.67 0.20 4.68
N THR A 52 -2.68 -0.62 4.99
CA THR A 52 -2.75 -2.02 4.50
C THR A 52 -2.73 -2.07 2.97
N TYR A 53 -3.55 -1.25 2.30
CA TYR A 53 -3.55 -1.16 0.83
C TYR A 53 -2.26 -0.56 0.28
N PHE A 54 -1.70 0.46 0.96
CA PHE A 54 -0.47 1.11 0.53
C PHE A 54 0.74 0.16 0.58
N GLN A 55 0.86 -0.66 1.63
CA GLN A 55 1.90 -1.68 1.70
C GLN A 55 1.72 -2.77 0.63
N CYS A 56 0.48 -3.20 0.35
CA CYS A 56 0.21 -4.13 -0.75
C CYS A 56 0.58 -3.53 -2.11
N TYR A 57 0.32 -2.24 -2.31
CA TYR A 57 0.77 -1.51 -3.49
C TYR A 57 2.29 -1.50 -3.60
N PHE A 58 3.01 -1.12 -2.55
CA PHE A 58 4.47 -1.16 -2.50
C PHE A 58 5.02 -2.53 -2.88
N TRP A 59 4.50 -3.60 -2.29
CA TRP A 59 4.95 -4.95 -2.59
C TRP A 59 4.61 -5.37 -4.02
N SER A 60 3.50 -4.92 -4.58
CA SER A 60 3.19 -5.12 -6.00
C SER A 60 4.23 -4.48 -6.92
N LYS A 61 4.73 -3.28 -6.57
CA LYS A 61 5.82 -2.61 -7.31
C LYS A 61 7.14 -3.36 -7.12
N LYS A 62 7.48 -3.72 -5.88
CA LYS A 62 8.72 -4.44 -5.52
C LYS A 62 8.83 -5.82 -6.14
N SER A 63 7.71 -6.51 -6.33
CA SER A 63 7.64 -7.86 -6.94
C SER A 63 7.42 -7.83 -8.46
N ALA A 64 7.55 -6.69 -9.13
CA ALA A 64 7.44 -6.62 -10.58
C ALA A 64 8.63 -7.29 -11.28
N SER A 65 8.38 -7.88 -12.45
CA SER A 65 9.37 -8.65 -13.22
C SER A 65 10.52 -7.84 -13.81
N CYS A 66 10.39 -6.51 -13.88
CA CYS A 66 11.47 -5.62 -14.33
C CYS A 66 12.65 -5.57 -13.34
N TRP A 67 12.43 -5.97 -12.08
CA TRP A 67 13.46 -5.99 -11.06
C TRP A 67 14.19 -7.33 -11.03
N ASN A 68 15.51 -7.29 -11.09
CA ASN A 68 16.39 -8.47 -11.13
C ASN A 68 17.77 -8.15 -10.55
N ASN A 69 18.76 -9.04 -10.76
CA ASN A 69 20.11 -8.87 -10.22
C ASN A 69 20.85 -7.65 -10.77
N GLU A 70 20.54 -7.25 -12.01
CA GLU A 70 21.16 -6.10 -12.71
C GLU A 70 20.36 -4.81 -12.46
N ASN A 71 19.03 -4.89 -12.53
CA ASN A 71 18.11 -3.79 -12.24
C ASN A 71 17.41 -4.03 -10.90
N LYS A 72 18.07 -3.69 -9.79
CA LYS A 72 17.51 -3.93 -8.46
C LYS A 72 16.41 -2.95 -8.12
N PHE A 73 15.40 -3.39 -7.36
CA PHE A 73 14.42 -2.48 -6.79
C PHE A 73 15.14 -1.39 -5.96
N PRO A 74 14.80 -0.11 -6.13
CA PRO A 74 15.53 0.96 -5.47
C PRO A 74 15.36 0.93 -3.95
N VAL A 75 16.48 0.80 -3.23
CA VAL A 75 16.50 0.69 -1.77
C VAL A 75 15.89 1.92 -1.09
N TYR A 76 16.07 3.12 -1.68
CA TYR A 76 15.49 4.35 -1.13
C TYR A 76 13.95 4.28 -1.00
N ALA A 77 13.26 3.57 -1.89
CA ALA A 77 11.81 3.46 -1.84
C ALA A 77 11.36 2.56 -0.68
N GLN A 78 12.18 1.59 -0.31
CA GLN A 78 11.95 0.75 0.87
C GLN A 78 12.13 1.56 2.16
N TYR A 79 13.29 2.23 2.32
CA TYR A 79 13.52 3.07 3.50
C TYR A 79 12.48 4.17 3.62
N GLN A 80 12.10 4.80 2.50
CA GLN A 80 11.07 5.83 2.52
C GLN A 80 9.72 5.32 3.07
N LEU A 81 9.32 4.09 2.73
CA LEU A 81 8.09 3.49 3.27
C LEU A 81 8.24 3.18 4.77
N GLU A 82 9.33 2.50 5.13
CA GLU A 82 9.60 2.04 6.50
C GLU A 82 9.67 3.24 7.47
N ASP A 83 10.49 4.24 7.15
CA ASP A 83 10.64 5.48 7.94
C ASP A 83 9.32 6.23 8.06
N CYS A 84 8.56 6.33 6.95
CA CYS A 84 7.27 7.03 6.94
C CYS A 84 6.24 6.34 7.85
N ILE A 85 6.17 5.01 7.84
CA ILE A 85 5.24 4.26 8.68
C ILE A 85 5.69 4.32 10.14
N GLU A 86 6.97 4.11 10.44
CA GLU A 86 7.49 4.18 11.80
C GLU A 86 7.22 5.54 12.44
N LYS A 87 7.54 6.62 11.71
CA LYS A 87 7.38 7.99 12.19
C LYS A 87 5.92 8.40 12.39
N ASN A 88 5.06 8.11 11.41
CA ASN A 88 3.70 8.65 11.40
C ASN A 88 2.67 7.68 11.99
N CYS A 89 2.95 6.37 12.01
CA CYS A 89 2.00 5.30 12.30
C CYS A 89 2.66 4.10 13.02
N PRO A 90 3.31 4.29 14.18
CA PRO A 90 4.18 3.28 14.81
C PRO A 90 3.47 1.97 15.20
N ASN A 91 2.14 1.99 15.34
CA ASN A 91 1.35 0.81 15.69
C ASN A 91 0.98 -0.06 14.48
N VAL A 92 1.28 0.40 13.26
CA VAL A 92 0.94 -0.32 12.02
C VAL A 92 2.02 -1.34 11.72
N LYS A 93 1.61 -2.60 11.55
CA LYS A 93 2.51 -3.69 11.18
C LYS A 93 3.09 -3.47 9.78
N LEU A 94 4.42 -3.56 9.67
CA LEU A 94 5.12 -3.68 8.39
C LEU A 94 5.06 -5.12 7.87
N TYR A 95 4.69 -5.30 6.60
CA TYR A 95 4.67 -6.60 5.94
C TYR A 95 6.03 -6.93 5.33
N SER A 96 6.44 -8.19 5.47
CA SER A 96 7.75 -8.69 5.03
C SER A 96 7.70 -9.40 3.68
N SER A 97 6.51 -9.58 3.09
CA SER A 97 6.36 -10.18 1.76
C SER A 97 5.12 -9.71 1.02
N TYR A 98 5.12 -9.88 -0.31
CA TYR A 98 3.93 -9.61 -1.12
C TYR A 98 2.75 -10.50 -0.75
N SER A 99 3.00 -11.80 -0.50
CA SER A 99 1.96 -12.75 -0.07
C SER A 99 1.29 -12.32 1.24
N GLU A 100 2.09 -11.87 2.21
CA GLU A 100 1.57 -11.33 3.47
C GLU A 100 0.71 -10.09 3.24
N SER A 101 1.16 -9.16 2.40
CA SER A 101 0.40 -7.94 2.09
C SER A 101 -0.94 -8.21 1.39
N ILE A 102 -0.98 -9.19 0.47
CA ILE A 102 -2.24 -9.63 -0.15
C ILE A 102 -3.17 -10.23 0.89
N ASN A 103 -2.65 -11.09 1.77
CA ASN A 103 -3.46 -11.73 2.81
C ASN A 103 -4.05 -10.69 3.76
N ALA A 104 -3.26 -9.67 4.14
CA ALA A 104 -3.75 -8.58 4.96
C ALA A 104 -4.86 -7.77 4.28
N VAL A 105 -4.74 -7.49 2.97
CA VAL A 105 -5.82 -6.84 2.20
C VAL A 105 -7.09 -7.70 2.16
N LYS A 106 -6.96 -9.01 1.91
CA LYS A 106 -8.10 -9.94 1.89
C LYS A 106 -8.82 -9.98 3.23
N ASN A 107 -8.08 -10.16 4.32
CA ASN A 107 -8.63 -10.17 5.67
C ASN A 107 -9.35 -8.85 5.99
N LEU A 108 -8.76 -7.71 5.61
CA LEU A 108 -9.39 -6.40 5.78
C LEU A 108 -10.70 -6.29 4.97
N GLN A 109 -10.72 -6.78 3.73
CA GLN A 109 -11.93 -6.79 2.91
C GLN A 109 -13.03 -7.65 3.53
N GLU A 110 -12.69 -8.86 4.01
CA GLU A 110 -13.63 -9.75 4.70
C GLU A 110 -14.20 -9.10 5.97
N GLN A 111 -13.35 -8.47 6.78
CA GLN A 111 -13.76 -7.73 7.98
C GLN A 111 -14.74 -6.60 7.63
N LEU A 112 -14.43 -5.78 6.62
CA LEU A 112 -15.29 -4.67 6.19
C LEU A 112 -16.62 -5.16 5.59
N ILE A 113 -16.61 -6.27 4.85
CA ILE A 113 -17.84 -6.87 4.31
C ILE A 113 -18.78 -7.28 5.44
N LEU A 114 -18.23 -7.94 6.47
CA LEU A 114 -18.98 -8.36 7.66
C LEU A 114 -19.48 -7.16 8.48
N GLU A 115 -18.60 -6.19 8.75
CA GLU A 115 -18.92 -5.00 9.56
C GLU A 115 -20.04 -4.16 8.94
N TYR A 116 -20.03 -4.00 7.62
CA TYR A 116 -21.00 -3.16 6.91
C TYR A 116 -22.14 -3.94 6.24
N ASN A 117 -22.25 -5.26 6.48
CA ASN A 117 -23.25 -6.15 5.86
C ASN A 117 -23.35 -5.98 4.33
N ILE A 118 -22.21 -5.81 3.66
CA ILE A 118 -22.16 -5.63 2.21
C ILE A 118 -22.49 -6.98 1.57
N LYS A 119 -23.57 -7.06 0.79
CA LYS A 119 -23.86 -8.26 0.00
C LYS A 119 -22.70 -8.49 -0.97
N GLN A 120 -22.05 -9.65 -0.89
CA GLN A 120 -21.10 -10.04 -1.93
C GLN A 120 -21.87 -10.13 -3.24
N VAL A 121 -21.55 -9.24 -4.18
CA VAL A 121 -22.07 -9.34 -5.54
C VAL A 121 -21.34 -10.54 -6.17
N VAL A 122 -22.08 -11.62 -6.35
CA VAL A 122 -21.65 -12.84 -7.06
C VAL A 122 -21.24 -12.50 -8.48
#